data_AF-A0A6N6MCM2-F1
#
_entry.id   AF-A0A6N6MCM2-F1
#
_cell.length_a   1.000
_cell.length_b   1.000
_cell.length_c   1.000
_cell.angle_alpha   90.00
_cell.angle_beta   90.00
_cell.angle_gamma   90.00
#
_symmetry.space_group_name_H-M   'P 1'
#
loop_
_entity.id
_entity.type
_entity.pdbx_description
1 polymer ?
#
loop_
_entity_poly.entity_id
_entity_poly.type
_entity_poly.pdbx_seq_one_letter_code
_entity_poly.pdbx_strand_id
1 'polypeptide(L)'
;MKRKLLLFTILSLIFILGCDKGDEELTTNEEPQIELNIAVENTDVKPFEIINVKSTISNLQNTYNGTFGNTELELVKVNDSILVFVVPDIETGTYELKTELGNIEFSVSKTMISNSEETITNVFTAFDNEVNSMDNSPELDETKTFKNEVTELYNSLSTEQKREVAMFYEANKEIFQAFRNDLSTTYDATTTFAKSTKQSNCPKTDFKSFYSCTGDNLGSSINELGVSLKNIAEPIAYAAAIGKLAAATWYLGPAVWGTTAVGASLSIGTAMYILITEVRPAWINFKSNLTPFLEANWILVEATFDVVTDEFNSETETNLNIDAKFRTIEETDNDISSETSFFISAYSKLSSSWNNFSKLLGEIPSFALSEESVAIGTNDIIISNISNSNVELVSQNGTSAKFKSLSGNEENFSFDITLNKEGFTETKTINATVSANKGFEFVGVWHMKHYDDETRTTSETTQISEIDFQNIRENVNISAGYSDYVGLITKRYNAGWSTIEDPYEYGEFWKQSYVANGNYISLTNTYWTNIEYRFYIDENNPNILIGESIGLSNKGLAKEMVKQ
;
A
#
# COMPACT_ATOMS: atom_id res chain seq x y z
N MET A 1 8.51 60.38 43.62
CA MET A 1 9.64 60.89 44.43
C MET A 1 10.95 60.52 43.72
N LYS A 2 11.68 61.55 43.26
CA LYS A 2 13.11 61.65 42.81
C LYS A 2 13.92 60.34 42.64
N ARG A 3 14.44 59.98 41.46
CA ARG A 3 15.65 60.51 40.75
C ARG A 3 16.99 60.12 41.40
N LYS A 4 17.73 59.19 40.78
CA LYS A 4 19.21 59.10 40.59
C LYS A 4 19.41 58.04 39.48
N LEU A 5 19.86 58.24 38.23
CA LEU A 5 20.77 59.17 37.55
C LEU A 5 22.18 59.21 38.14
N LEU A 6 23.06 58.44 37.48
CA LEU A 6 24.37 58.88 36.96
C LEU A 6 25.45 59.21 37.99
N LEU A 7 26.39 58.28 38.17
CA LEU A 7 27.78 58.60 38.51
C LEU A 7 28.66 57.34 38.27
N PHE A 8 29.45 57.37 37.19
CA PHE A 8 30.85 56.94 37.08
C PHE A 8 31.24 56.56 35.65
N THR A 9 31.18 57.55 34.77
CA THR A 9 32.26 57.80 33.81
C THR A 9 33.51 58.18 34.59
N ILE A 10 34.71 57.85 34.07
CA ILE A 10 36.07 58.09 34.61
C ILE A 10 36.66 56.90 35.37
N LEU A 11 37.19 55.93 34.63
CA LEU A 11 38.50 55.35 34.92
C LEU A 11 39.16 54.84 33.63
N SER A 12 39.39 55.77 32.69
CA SER A 12 40.50 55.62 31.76
C SER A 12 41.80 55.99 32.48
N LEU A 13 42.89 55.36 32.05
CA LEU A 13 44.30 55.67 32.34
C LEU A 13 44.85 55.20 33.70
N ILE A 14 45.55 54.06 33.69
CA ILE A 14 47.02 53.97 33.81
C ILE A 14 47.37 52.50 34.07
N PHE A 15 47.90 51.81 33.05
CA PHE A 15 49.00 50.86 33.18
C PHE A 15 49.69 50.76 31.81
N ILE A 16 50.51 51.76 31.54
CA ILE A 16 51.67 51.63 30.66
C ILE A 16 52.83 51.30 31.60
N LEU A 17 53.52 50.19 31.37
CA LEU A 17 54.99 50.09 31.42
C LEU A 17 55.41 48.64 31.10
N GLY A 18 56.09 48.50 29.98
CA GLY A 18 56.73 47.27 29.51
C GLY A 18 57.30 47.47 28.11
N CYS A 19 58.20 48.45 27.95
CA CYS A 19 59.07 48.58 26.78
C CYS A 19 59.95 47.32 26.65
N ASP A 20 60.12 46.82 25.43
CA ASP A 20 61.49 46.68 24.93
C ASP A 20 61.56 47.20 23.48
N LYS A 21 62.60 47.97 23.20
CA LYS A 21 62.92 48.51 21.88
C LYS A 21 64.03 47.64 21.29
N GLY A 22 63.69 46.87 20.27
CA GLY A 22 64.65 46.32 19.32
C GLY A 22 64.32 46.89 17.95
N ASP A 23 65.20 47.75 17.43
CA ASP A 23 65.17 48.23 16.05
C ASP A 23 65.59 47.09 15.12
N GLU A 24 64.66 46.53 14.34
CA GLU A 24 64.97 45.87 13.07
C GLU A 24 63.92 46.32 12.03
N GLU A 25 64.41 46.98 10.97
CA GLU A 25 63.65 47.19 9.74
C GLU A 25 63.34 45.82 9.12
N LEU A 26 62.07 45.42 9.13
CA LEU A 26 61.54 44.41 8.21
C LEU A 26 60.32 44.98 7.49
N THR A 27 60.60 45.38 6.25
CA THR A 27 59.64 45.52 5.17
C THR A 27 58.84 44.23 5.00
N THR A 28 57.52 44.29 5.14
CA THR A 28 56.56 43.71 4.17
C THR A 28 55.16 44.22 4.48
N ASN A 29 54.54 44.88 3.49
CA ASN A 29 53.10 44.90 3.33
C ASN A 29 52.60 43.45 3.33
N GLU A 30 51.98 42.99 4.40
CA GLU A 30 50.97 41.95 4.28
C GLU A 30 49.62 42.68 4.23
N GLU A 31 49.07 42.81 3.02
CA GLU A 31 47.63 42.98 2.88
C GLU A 31 46.96 41.91 3.74
N PRO A 32 45.93 42.26 4.54
CA PRO A 32 45.19 41.25 5.28
C PRO A 32 44.62 40.27 4.24
N GLN A 33 45.10 39.02 4.25
CA GLN A 33 44.49 37.97 3.46
C GLN A 33 43.06 37.80 3.97
N ILE A 34 42.09 38.26 3.19
CA ILE A 34 40.68 37.99 3.45
C ILE A 34 40.51 36.47 3.31
N GLU A 35 40.27 35.80 4.43
CA GLU A 35 39.95 34.38 4.43
C GLU A 35 38.68 34.17 3.61
N LEU A 36 38.79 33.45 2.49
CA LEU A 36 37.68 33.22 1.57
C LEU A 36 36.69 32.26 2.22
N ASN A 37 35.56 32.79 2.71
CA ASN A 37 34.51 32.01 3.37
C ASN A 37 33.37 31.60 2.44
N ILE A 38 33.59 31.75 1.13
CA ILE A 38 32.61 31.50 0.07
C ILE A 38 33.24 30.77 -1.11
N ALA A 39 32.46 29.93 -1.77
CA ALA A 39 32.84 29.19 -2.96
C ALA A 39 31.67 29.06 -3.94
N VAL A 40 31.96 28.93 -5.23
CA VAL A 40 30.97 28.68 -6.29
C VAL A 40 31.36 27.44 -7.08
N GLU A 41 30.37 26.82 -7.73
CA GLU A 41 30.61 25.62 -8.55
C GLU A 41 31.16 25.95 -9.94
N ASN A 42 30.74 27.08 -10.52
CA ASN A 42 31.17 27.55 -11.82
C ASN A 42 31.44 29.06 -11.79
N THR A 43 32.51 29.48 -12.46
CA THR A 43 32.91 30.89 -12.61
C THR A 43 32.67 31.42 -14.02
N ASP A 44 32.38 30.56 -15.00
CA ASP A 44 31.95 30.96 -16.34
C ASP A 44 30.43 31.14 -16.35
N VAL A 45 29.98 32.39 -16.46
CA VAL A 45 28.59 32.78 -16.23
C VAL A 45 28.05 33.66 -17.34
N LYS A 46 26.73 33.86 -17.37
CA LYS A 46 26.01 34.74 -18.29
C LYS A 46 25.25 35.82 -17.52
N PRO A 47 25.02 37.02 -18.09
CA PRO A 47 24.06 37.96 -17.55
C PRO A 47 22.70 37.30 -17.29
N PHE A 48 22.09 37.64 -16.17
CA PHE A 48 20.83 37.09 -15.66
C PHE A 48 20.89 35.63 -15.17
N GLU A 49 22.06 34.99 -15.15
CA GLU A 49 22.25 33.67 -14.55
C GLU A 49 22.19 33.76 -13.01
N ILE A 50 21.53 32.78 -12.39
CA ILE A 50 21.49 32.62 -10.94
C ILE A 50 22.72 31.87 -10.48
N ILE A 51 23.45 32.44 -9.52
CA ILE A 51 24.67 31.86 -8.99
C ILE A 51 24.50 31.47 -7.52
N ASN A 52 24.74 30.19 -7.24
CA ASN A 52 24.79 29.65 -5.89
C ASN A 52 26.18 29.82 -5.28
N VAL A 53 26.24 30.54 -4.17
CA VAL A 53 27.44 30.79 -3.38
C VAL A 53 27.37 29.98 -2.10
N LYS A 54 28.18 28.93 -2.01
CA LYS A 54 28.32 28.10 -0.80
C LYS A 54 29.18 28.81 0.21
N SER A 55 28.76 28.85 1.47
CA SER A 55 29.53 29.42 2.57
C SER A 55 29.91 28.36 3.61
N THR A 56 31.09 28.55 4.21
CA THR A 56 31.57 27.77 5.37
C THR A 56 31.08 28.32 6.70
N ILE A 57 30.42 29.47 6.71
CA ILE A 57 29.92 30.14 7.92
C ILE A 57 28.60 29.50 8.36
N SER A 58 28.52 29.10 9.63
CA SER A 58 27.37 28.38 10.19
C SER A 58 26.14 29.24 10.50
N ASN A 59 26.26 30.57 10.50
CA ASN A 59 25.17 31.52 10.76
C ASN A 59 25.17 32.64 9.72
N LEU A 60 24.74 32.32 8.50
CA LEU A 60 24.53 33.31 7.45
C LEU A 60 23.44 34.33 7.85
N GLN A 61 23.73 35.61 7.61
CA GLN A 61 22.72 36.67 7.61
C GLN A 61 21.75 36.47 6.45
N ASN A 62 20.55 37.05 6.55
CA ASN A 62 19.55 36.91 5.49
C ASN A 62 20.03 37.50 4.16
N THR A 63 20.81 38.59 4.21
CA THR A 63 21.36 39.22 3.02
C THR A 63 22.76 39.78 3.28
N TYR A 64 23.55 39.87 2.21
CA TYR A 64 24.89 40.45 2.20
C TYR A 64 25.01 41.40 1.01
N ASN A 65 25.55 42.59 1.25
CA ASN A 65 25.83 43.52 0.16
C ASN A 65 27.15 43.18 -0.52
N GLY A 66 27.20 43.36 -1.84
CA GLY A 66 28.41 43.16 -2.61
C GLY A 66 28.42 44.00 -3.88
N THR A 67 29.53 43.89 -4.62
CA THR A 67 29.66 44.48 -5.95
C THR A 67 30.14 43.43 -6.94
N PHE A 68 29.61 43.44 -8.15
CA PHE A 68 30.10 42.64 -9.27
C PHE A 68 30.67 43.60 -10.30
N GLY A 69 32.00 43.71 -10.34
CA GLY A 69 32.67 44.84 -10.99
C GLY A 69 32.29 46.16 -10.32
N ASN A 70 31.60 47.04 -11.05
CA ASN A 70 31.13 48.34 -10.54
C ASN A 70 29.64 48.36 -10.18
N THR A 71 28.93 47.24 -10.33
CA THR A 71 27.49 47.15 -10.08
C THR A 71 27.23 46.65 -8.67
N GLU A 72 26.49 47.41 -7.86
CA GLU A 72 26.04 46.96 -6.54
C GLU A 72 25.00 45.84 -6.67
N LEU A 73 25.10 44.83 -5.82
CA LEU A 73 24.15 43.73 -5.74
C LEU A 73 23.97 43.22 -4.31
N GLU A 74 22.91 42.43 -4.11
CA GLU A 74 22.59 41.78 -2.84
C GLU A 74 22.67 40.26 -3.04
N LEU A 75 23.41 39.58 -2.17
CA LEU A 75 23.40 38.14 -2.06
C LEU A 75 22.37 37.76 -1.00
N VAL A 76 21.47 36.84 -1.33
CA VAL A 76 20.35 36.50 -0.47
C VAL A 76 20.46 35.06 0.02
N LYS A 77 20.27 34.85 1.32
CA LYS A 77 20.25 33.53 1.94
C LYS A 77 19.03 32.74 1.50
N VAL A 78 19.26 31.56 0.91
CA VAL A 78 18.21 30.61 0.55
C VAL A 78 18.18 29.39 1.46
N ASN A 79 19.30 29.05 2.10
CA ASN A 79 19.38 28.07 3.19
C ASN A 79 20.59 28.35 4.09
N ASP A 80 20.86 27.49 5.07
CA ASP A 80 21.89 27.73 6.10
C ASP A 80 23.32 27.85 5.59
N SER A 81 23.61 27.36 4.38
CA SER A 81 24.96 27.38 3.80
C SER A 81 25.02 27.98 2.39
N ILE A 82 23.90 28.44 1.82
CA ILE A 82 23.83 28.92 0.44
C ILE A 82 23.25 30.33 0.39
N LEU A 83 24.02 31.22 -0.23
CA LEU A 83 23.60 32.53 -0.70
C LEU A 83 23.41 32.48 -2.21
N VAL A 84 22.51 33.31 -2.74
CA VAL A 84 22.22 33.37 -4.16
C VAL A 84 22.22 34.82 -4.64
N PHE A 85 22.77 35.07 -5.83
CA PHE A 85 22.63 36.34 -6.53
C PHE A 85 22.41 36.11 -8.02
N VAL A 86 22.01 37.17 -8.74
CA VAL A 86 21.89 37.16 -10.20
C VAL A 86 22.99 38.00 -10.82
N VAL A 87 23.66 37.47 -11.83
CA VAL A 87 24.67 38.22 -12.59
C VAL A 87 23.99 39.43 -13.26
N PRO A 88 24.47 40.66 -13.04
CA PRO A 88 23.85 41.85 -13.60
C PRO A 88 23.96 41.92 -15.13
N ASP A 89 23.18 42.78 -15.77
CA ASP A 89 23.29 43.07 -17.21
C ASP A 89 24.58 43.86 -17.49
N ILE A 90 25.65 43.14 -17.83
CA ILE A 90 27.00 43.68 -18.07
C ILE A 90 27.62 43.06 -19.32
N GLU A 91 28.59 43.76 -19.91
CA GLU A 91 29.28 43.29 -21.11
C GLU A 91 30.19 42.07 -20.82
N THR A 92 30.47 41.27 -21.85
CA THR A 92 31.43 40.16 -21.79
C THR A 92 32.78 40.61 -21.23
N GLY A 93 33.32 39.86 -20.28
CA GLY A 93 34.61 40.17 -19.66
C GLY A 93 34.84 39.44 -18.33
N THR A 94 35.95 39.76 -17.67
CA THR A 94 36.28 39.22 -16.35
C THR A 94 35.89 40.23 -15.28
N TYR A 95 35.15 39.78 -14.26
CA TYR A 95 34.65 40.62 -13.18
C TYR A 95 34.83 39.93 -11.83
N GLU A 96 35.02 40.73 -10.79
CA GLU A 96 35.16 40.23 -9.42
C GLU A 96 33.87 40.51 -8.64
N LEU A 97 33.32 39.47 -8.04
CA LEU A 97 32.34 39.58 -6.96
C LEU A 97 33.10 39.93 -5.67
N LYS A 98 32.82 41.10 -5.09
CA LYS A 98 33.40 41.55 -3.82
C LYS A 98 32.33 41.59 -2.75
N THR A 99 32.58 40.93 -1.63
CA THR A 99 31.68 40.89 -0.47
C THR A 99 32.49 40.93 0.82
N GLU A 100 31.81 41.15 1.96
CA GLU A 100 32.46 41.00 3.27
C GLU A 100 32.87 39.54 3.58
N LEU A 101 32.38 38.56 2.81
CA LEU A 101 32.69 37.15 2.97
C LEU A 101 33.90 36.69 2.14
N GLY A 102 34.40 37.57 1.26
CA GLY A 102 35.50 37.30 0.35
C GLY A 102 35.20 37.70 -1.09
N ASN A 103 36.17 37.42 -1.97
CA ASN A 103 36.13 37.80 -3.38
C ASN A 103 36.26 36.60 -4.30
N ILE A 104 35.48 36.58 -5.39
CA ILE A 104 35.51 35.52 -6.40
C ILE A 104 35.55 36.16 -7.79
N GLU A 105 36.45 35.68 -8.64
CA GLU A 105 36.55 36.10 -10.03
C GLU A 105 35.62 35.27 -10.94
N PHE A 106 34.95 35.94 -11.86
CA PHE A 106 34.01 35.37 -12.83
C PHE A 106 34.37 35.79 -14.25
N SER A 107 34.11 34.90 -15.19
CA SER A 107 34.23 35.10 -16.63
C SER A 107 32.80 35.18 -17.20
N VAL A 108 32.42 36.37 -17.66
CA VAL A 108 31.07 36.67 -18.15
C VAL A 108 31.04 36.54 -19.67
N SER A 109 30.14 35.69 -20.16
CA SER A 109 29.86 35.48 -21.58
C SER A 109 28.50 36.04 -21.97
N LYS A 110 28.26 36.27 -23.26
CA LYS A 110 27.03 36.92 -23.73
C LYS A 110 25.84 35.95 -23.70
N THR A 111 24.71 36.39 -23.12
CA THR A 111 23.42 35.72 -23.29
C THR A 111 22.90 35.96 -24.71
N MET A 112 22.74 34.89 -25.49
CA MET A 112 22.37 34.97 -26.90
C MET A 112 20.85 34.86 -27.07
N ILE A 113 20.18 36.00 -27.24
CA ILE A 113 18.75 36.05 -27.59
C ILE A 113 18.60 36.86 -28.88
N SER A 114 18.14 36.20 -29.93
CA SER A 114 17.84 36.83 -31.21
C SER A 114 16.51 37.61 -31.16
N ASN A 115 15.50 37.10 -30.45
CA ASN A 115 14.18 37.71 -30.35
C ASN A 115 13.45 37.26 -29.06
N SER A 116 13.28 38.17 -28.11
CA SER A 116 12.66 37.89 -26.81
C SER A 116 11.21 37.37 -26.93
N GLU A 117 10.41 37.96 -27.82
CA GLU A 117 9.00 37.59 -27.96
C GLU A 117 8.87 36.19 -28.60
N GLU A 118 9.69 35.90 -29.59
CA GLU A 118 9.73 34.59 -30.24
C GLU A 118 10.20 33.50 -29.28
N THR A 119 11.24 33.76 -28.47
CA THR A 119 11.71 32.82 -27.45
C THR A 119 10.57 32.40 -26.51
N ILE A 120 9.84 33.36 -25.93
CA ILE A 120 8.76 33.05 -24.99
C ILE A 120 7.53 32.45 -25.69
N THR A 121 7.20 32.91 -26.90
CA THR A 121 6.11 32.33 -27.69
C THR A 121 6.36 30.86 -28.01
N ASN A 122 7.62 30.48 -28.28
CA ASN A 122 7.99 29.10 -28.53
C ASN A 122 7.80 28.21 -27.29
N VAL A 123 8.03 28.72 -26.09
CA VAL A 123 7.76 27.99 -24.83
C VAL A 123 6.27 27.68 -24.70
N PHE A 124 5.41 28.69 -24.87
CA PHE A 124 3.96 28.49 -24.78
C PHE A 124 3.41 27.59 -25.89
N THR A 125 3.99 27.67 -27.09
CA THR A 125 3.62 26.79 -28.21
C THR A 125 4.03 25.34 -27.93
N ALA A 126 5.23 25.12 -27.39
CA ALA A 126 5.71 23.80 -27.00
C ALA A 126 4.82 23.19 -25.90
N PHE A 127 4.45 23.99 -24.89
CA PHE A 127 3.49 23.61 -23.86
C PHE A 127 2.14 23.19 -24.46
N ASP A 128 1.56 24.01 -25.34
CA ASP A 128 0.26 23.73 -25.96
C ASP A 128 0.31 22.43 -26.77
N ASN A 129 1.40 22.19 -27.51
CA ASN A 129 1.61 20.96 -28.27
C ASN A 129 1.65 19.72 -27.35
N GLU A 130 2.32 19.82 -26.21
CA GLU A 130 2.46 18.70 -25.27
C GLU A 130 1.11 18.38 -24.60
N VAL A 131 0.45 19.40 -24.06
CA VAL A 131 -0.84 19.28 -23.36
C VAL A 131 -1.97 18.80 -24.28
N ASN A 132 -1.95 19.18 -25.56
CA ASN A 132 -2.95 18.71 -26.54
C ASN A 132 -2.86 17.21 -26.84
N SER A 133 -1.74 16.55 -26.49
CA SER A 133 -1.56 15.11 -26.64
C SER A 133 -1.95 14.31 -25.39
N MET A 134 -2.26 14.98 -24.28
CA MET A 134 -2.59 14.36 -23.00
C MET A 134 -4.08 14.07 -22.86
N ASP A 135 -4.42 13.06 -22.05
CA ASP A 135 -5.80 12.78 -21.66
C ASP A 135 -6.33 13.88 -20.73
N ASN A 136 -7.60 14.24 -20.91
CA ASN A 136 -8.23 15.29 -20.09
C ASN A 136 -8.32 14.85 -18.62
N SER A 137 -7.85 15.72 -17.73
CA SER A 137 -7.94 15.58 -16.28
C SER A 137 -8.14 16.96 -15.62
N PRO A 138 -8.69 17.04 -14.40
CA PRO A 138 -8.80 18.30 -13.66
C PRO A 138 -7.46 19.03 -13.52
N GLU A 139 -6.38 18.27 -13.34
CA GLU A 139 -5.01 18.80 -13.18
C GLU A 139 -4.43 19.36 -14.49
N LEU A 140 -4.85 18.80 -15.63
CA LEU A 140 -4.56 19.38 -16.94
C LEU A 140 -5.25 20.74 -17.13
N ASP A 141 -6.49 20.87 -16.65
CA ASP A 141 -7.23 22.13 -16.72
C ASP A 141 -6.63 23.21 -15.80
N GLU A 142 -6.18 22.84 -14.60
CA GLU A 142 -5.41 23.73 -13.72
C GLU A 142 -4.09 24.18 -14.37
N THR A 143 -3.41 23.26 -15.06
CA THR A 143 -2.14 23.55 -15.74
C THR A 143 -2.34 24.48 -16.94
N LYS A 144 -3.41 24.30 -17.72
CA LYS A 144 -3.83 25.25 -18.77
C LYS A 144 -4.18 26.62 -18.20
N THR A 145 -4.89 26.65 -17.07
CA THR A 145 -5.28 27.90 -16.39
C THR A 145 -4.06 28.67 -15.93
N PHE A 146 -3.11 28.00 -15.28
CA PHE A 146 -1.84 28.58 -14.87
C PHE A 146 -1.08 29.15 -16.07
N LYS A 147 -0.92 28.41 -17.17
CA LYS A 147 -0.25 28.92 -18.38
C LYS A 147 -0.94 30.17 -18.94
N ASN A 148 -2.28 30.24 -18.91
CA ASN A 148 -3.01 31.42 -19.36
C ASN A 148 -2.71 32.64 -18.48
N GLU A 149 -2.69 32.47 -17.15
CA GLU A 149 -2.31 33.54 -16.22
C GLU A 149 -0.87 34.02 -16.45
N VAL A 150 0.08 33.10 -16.70
CA VAL A 150 1.47 33.43 -17.05
C VAL A 150 1.53 34.21 -18.37
N THR A 151 0.75 33.80 -19.37
CA THR A 151 0.68 34.46 -20.68
C THR A 151 0.14 35.88 -20.55
N GLU A 152 -0.93 36.07 -19.76
CA GLU A 152 -1.51 37.39 -19.46
C GLU A 152 -0.50 38.28 -18.72
N LEU A 153 0.18 37.74 -17.71
CA LEU A 153 1.22 38.43 -16.97
C LEU A 153 2.34 38.91 -17.90
N TYR A 154 2.92 38.00 -18.71
CA TYR A 154 3.98 38.35 -19.66
C TYR A 154 3.53 39.42 -20.67
N ASN A 155 2.31 39.32 -21.18
CA ASN A 155 1.76 40.29 -22.14
C ASN A 155 1.51 41.68 -21.54
N SER A 156 1.36 41.78 -20.22
CA SER A 156 1.23 43.06 -19.52
C SER A 156 2.55 43.83 -19.36
N LEU A 157 3.69 43.16 -19.57
CA LEU A 157 5.01 43.73 -19.38
C LEU A 157 5.42 44.71 -20.49
N SER A 158 6.22 45.71 -20.14
CA SER A 158 6.87 46.60 -21.11
C SER A 158 7.89 45.85 -21.98
N THR A 159 8.28 46.43 -23.11
CA THR A 159 9.29 45.83 -24.01
C THR A 159 10.61 45.52 -23.30
N GLU A 160 11.06 46.40 -22.39
CA GLU A 160 12.29 46.18 -21.65
C GLU A 160 12.15 45.02 -20.65
N GLN A 161 11.04 44.96 -19.92
CA GLN A 161 10.76 43.86 -18.99
C GLN A 161 10.62 42.52 -19.74
N LYS A 162 10.00 42.51 -20.92
CA LYS A 162 9.94 41.32 -21.78
C LYS A 162 11.35 40.86 -22.22
N ARG A 163 12.25 41.80 -22.51
CA ARG A 163 13.66 41.50 -22.81
C ARG A 163 14.35 40.85 -21.61
N GLU A 164 14.22 41.45 -20.43
CA GLU A 164 14.77 40.92 -19.17
C GLU A 164 14.23 39.52 -18.85
N VAL A 165 12.92 39.29 -19.00
CA VAL A 165 12.29 37.98 -18.82
C VAL A 165 12.92 36.93 -19.73
N ALA A 166 13.07 37.25 -21.03
CA ALA A 166 13.65 36.32 -21.97
C ALA A 166 15.12 36.01 -21.64
N MET A 167 15.92 37.01 -21.25
CA MET A 167 17.32 36.83 -20.83
C MET A 167 17.44 35.94 -19.60
N PHE A 168 16.61 36.20 -18.59
CA PHE A 168 16.58 35.38 -17.39
C PHE A 168 16.16 33.94 -17.70
N TYR A 169 15.11 33.75 -18.51
CA TYR A 169 14.69 32.43 -18.97
C TYR A 169 15.84 31.71 -19.68
N GLU A 170 16.48 32.33 -20.68
CA GLU A 170 17.53 31.71 -21.48
C GLU A 170 18.77 31.36 -20.65
N ALA A 171 19.12 32.19 -19.66
CA ALA A 171 20.27 31.95 -18.78
C ALA A 171 20.05 30.78 -17.81
N ASN A 172 18.80 30.47 -17.43
CA ASN A 172 18.49 29.52 -16.36
C ASN A 172 17.67 28.28 -16.82
N LYS A 173 17.22 28.23 -18.08
CA LYS A 173 16.35 27.14 -18.58
C LYS A 173 16.96 25.75 -18.45
N GLU A 174 18.28 25.62 -18.51
CA GLU A 174 18.97 24.31 -18.49
C GLU A 174 18.66 23.55 -17.19
N ILE A 175 18.57 24.24 -16.05
CA ILE A 175 18.24 23.62 -14.75
C ILE A 175 16.82 23.04 -14.76
N PHE A 176 15.86 23.79 -15.32
CA PHE A 176 14.46 23.36 -15.41
C PHE A 176 14.26 22.30 -16.49
N GLN A 177 15.02 22.36 -17.59
CA GLN A 177 15.02 21.35 -18.64
C GLN A 177 15.60 20.03 -18.13
N ALA A 178 16.66 20.06 -17.32
CA ALA A 178 17.17 18.87 -16.65
C ALA A 178 16.08 18.24 -15.77
N PHE A 179 15.44 19.04 -14.90
CA PHE A 179 14.34 18.57 -14.06
C PHE A 179 13.16 17.99 -14.87
N ARG A 180 12.75 18.66 -15.95
CA ARG A 180 11.73 18.19 -16.88
C ARG A 180 12.12 16.87 -17.54
N ASN A 181 13.38 16.76 -17.98
CA ASN A 181 13.90 15.57 -18.62
C ASN A 181 13.87 14.39 -17.64
N ASP A 182 14.32 14.59 -16.41
CA ASP A 182 14.32 13.55 -15.37
C ASP A 182 12.90 13.01 -15.08
N LEU A 183 11.88 13.89 -15.12
CA LEU A 183 10.47 13.48 -15.04
C LEU A 183 10.02 12.65 -16.26
N SER A 184 10.53 12.97 -17.45
CA SER A 184 10.10 12.36 -18.72
C SER A 184 10.85 11.08 -19.12
N THR A 185 12.12 10.94 -18.72
CA THR A 185 13.00 9.85 -19.17
C THR A 185 12.99 8.63 -18.25
N THR A 186 12.69 8.84 -16.97
CA THR A 186 12.97 7.85 -15.92
C THR A 186 11.74 7.01 -15.52
N TYR A 187 10.59 7.26 -16.15
CA TYR A 187 9.33 6.53 -15.97
C TYR A 187 8.89 5.75 -17.20
N ASP A 188 9.84 5.19 -17.96
CA ASP A 188 9.59 4.12 -18.94
C ASP A 188 9.51 2.73 -18.26
N ALA A 189 8.99 2.69 -17.03
CA ALA A 189 8.77 1.46 -16.28
C ALA A 189 7.30 1.05 -16.40
N THR A 190 7.04 -0.20 -16.76
CA THR A 190 5.68 -0.72 -16.81
C THR A 190 5.11 -0.71 -15.38
N THR A 191 4.11 0.13 -15.11
CA THR A 191 3.56 0.31 -13.76
C THR A 191 2.39 -0.62 -13.45
N THR A 192 1.99 -1.44 -14.43
CA THR A 192 1.02 -2.52 -14.26
C THR A 192 1.56 -3.81 -14.86
N PHE A 193 1.22 -4.96 -14.28
CA PHE A 193 1.63 -6.27 -14.79
C PHE A 193 1.09 -6.58 -16.22
N ALA A 194 0.20 -5.74 -16.77
CA ALA A 194 -0.43 -5.93 -18.08
C ALA A 194 0.61 -6.02 -19.23
N LYS A 195 0.32 -6.90 -20.20
CA LYS A 195 1.19 -7.28 -21.33
C LYS A 195 1.31 -6.20 -22.44
N SER A 196 1.20 -4.90 -22.17
CA SER A 196 1.43 -3.89 -23.20
C SER A 196 2.92 -3.65 -23.45
N THR A 197 3.25 -3.37 -24.71
CA THR A 197 4.53 -3.58 -25.39
C THR A 197 5.50 -2.39 -25.34
N LYS A 198 5.64 -1.71 -24.20
CA LYS A 198 6.79 -0.82 -23.96
C LYS A 198 7.49 -1.35 -22.72
N GLN A 199 8.48 -2.21 -22.96
CA GLN A 199 9.01 -3.12 -21.95
C GLN A 199 10.21 -2.50 -21.23
N SER A 200 9.98 -2.20 -19.95
CA SER A 200 10.99 -2.32 -18.91
C SER A 200 11.62 -3.73 -18.93
N ASN A 201 12.87 -3.85 -18.46
CA ASN A 201 13.56 -5.14 -18.30
C ASN A 201 13.02 -5.99 -17.13
N CYS A 202 11.90 -5.60 -16.50
CA CYS A 202 11.38 -6.29 -15.33
C CYS A 202 10.73 -7.64 -15.69
N PRO A 203 10.94 -8.67 -14.85
CA PRO A 203 10.40 -10.01 -15.09
C PRO A 203 8.88 -10.00 -15.00
N LYS A 204 8.19 -10.64 -15.95
CA LYS A 204 6.72 -10.81 -15.93
C LYS A 204 6.32 -12.23 -15.50
N THR A 205 7.10 -12.84 -14.61
CA THR A 205 6.91 -14.22 -14.14
C THR A 205 5.86 -14.32 -13.04
N ASP A 206 5.86 -13.34 -12.12
CA ASP A 206 5.04 -13.28 -10.92
C ASP A 206 4.97 -11.83 -10.41
N PHE A 207 3.99 -11.54 -9.55
CA PHE A 207 3.76 -10.17 -9.08
C PHE A 207 4.93 -9.67 -8.25
N LYS A 208 5.40 -10.44 -7.26
CA LYS A 208 6.45 -10.00 -6.34
C LYS A 208 7.70 -9.55 -7.10
N SER A 209 8.18 -10.36 -8.05
CA SER A 209 9.39 -10.08 -8.82
C SER A 209 9.19 -8.88 -9.77
N PHE A 210 8.03 -8.80 -10.42
CA PHE A 210 7.70 -7.68 -11.31
C PHE A 210 7.67 -6.36 -10.54
N TYR A 211 6.84 -6.28 -9.50
CA TYR A 211 6.61 -5.04 -8.75
C TYR A 211 7.82 -4.66 -7.89
N SER A 212 8.63 -5.61 -7.41
CA SER A 212 9.91 -5.27 -6.75
C SER A 212 10.88 -4.62 -7.73
N CYS A 213 11.05 -5.18 -8.94
CA CYS A 213 11.88 -4.56 -9.98
C CYS A 213 11.34 -3.19 -10.43
N THR A 214 10.03 -3.05 -10.57
CA THR A 214 9.41 -1.76 -10.87
C THR A 214 9.66 -0.78 -9.73
N GLY A 215 9.53 -1.20 -8.48
CA GLY A 215 9.86 -0.41 -7.29
C GLY A 215 11.30 0.10 -7.31
N ASP A 216 12.28 -0.75 -7.63
CA ASP A 216 13.70 -0.35 -7.72
C ASP A 216 13.94 0.74 -8.79
N ASN A 217 13.38 0.54 -9.99
CA ASN A 217 13.47 1.52 -11.06
C ASN A 217 12.83 2.84 -10.65
N LEU A 218 11.59 2.80 -10.13
CA LEU A 218 10.88 4.01 -9.66
C LEU A 218 11.64 4.68 -8.51
N GLY A 219 12.22 3.91 -7.58
CA GLY A 219 12.99 4.42 -6.45
C GLY A 219 14.24 5.18 -6.91
N SER A 220 14.92 4.65 -7.92
CA SER A 220 16.08 5.32 -8.55
C SER A 220 15.65 6.64 -9.18
N SER A 221 14.57 6.63 -9.97
CA SER A 221 13.99 7.83 -10.59
C SER A 221 13.60 8.89 -9.58
N ILE A 222 12.95 8.49 -8.49
CA ILE A 222 12.52 9.39 -7.41
C ILE A 222 13.72 10.00 -6.70
N ASN A 223 14.78 9.21 -6.49
CA ASN A 223 15.98 9.70 -5.83
C ASN A 223 16.71 10.74 -6.71
N GLU A 224 16.82 10.49 -8.02
CA GLU A 224 17.34 11.47 -8.99
C GLU A 224 16.46 12.73 -9.05
N LEU A 225 15.14 12.57 -9.07
CA LEU A 225 14.19 13.68 -9.00
C LEU A 225 14.37 14.51 -7.73
N GLY A 226 14.65 13.89 -6.59
CA GLY A 226 14.95 14.58 -5.34
C GLY A 226 16.20 15.48 -5.43
N VAL A 227 17.22 15.05 -6.17
CA VAL A 227 18.41 15.86 -6.46
C VAL A 227 18.05 17.04 -7.36
N SER A 228 17.33 16.80 -8.45
CA SER A 228 16.95 17.86 -9.40
C SER A 228 15.94 18.85 -8.81
N LEU A 229 15.05 18.39 -7.93
CA LEU A 229 14.13 19.25 -7.17
C LEU A 229 14.88 20.27 -6.33
N LYS A 230 15.98 19.86 -5.68
CA LYS A 230 16.83 20.77 -4.91
C LYS A 230 17.43 21.86 -5.80
N ASN A 231 17.86 21.51 -7.01
CA ASN A 231 18.46 22.46 -7.94
C ASN A 231 17.45 23.51 -8.45
N ILE A 232 16.17 23.16 -8.62
CA ILE A 232 15.13 24.15 -8.96
C ILE A 232 14.60 24.91 -7.73
N ALA A 233 14.77 24.36 -6.53
CA ALA A 233 14.36 25.00 -5.28
C ALA A 233 15.06 26.33 -5.03
N GLU A 234 16.35 26.38 -5.33
CA GLU A 234 17.22 27.53 -5.05
C GLU A 234 16.86 28.75 -5.91
N PRO A 235 16.70 28.63 -7.26
CA PRO A 235 16.12 29.68 -8.10
C PRO A 235 14.78 30.20 -7.61
N ILE A 236 13.86 29.32 -7.20
CA ILE A 236 12.52 29.69 -6.72
C ILE A 236 12.62 30.44 -5.39
N ALA A 237 13.45 29.95 -4.46
CA ALA A 237 13.68 30.59 -3.16
C ALA A 237 14.31 31.98 -3.32
N TYR A 238 15.27 32.12 -4.24
CA TYR A 238 15.86 33.42 -4.56
C TYR A 238 14.82 34.40 -5.09
N ALA A 239 14.01 33.95 -6.05
CA ALA A 239 12.98 34.78 -6.65
C ALA A 239 11.92 35.23 -5.61
N ALA A 240 11.67 34.40 -4.57
CA ALA A 240 10.91 34.79 -3.37
C ALA A 240 11.56 35.89 -2.56
N ALA A 241 12.84 35.72 -2.27
CA ALA A 241 13.53 36.64 -1.39
C ALA A 241 13.68 38.04 -2.02
N ILE A 242 14.00 38.14 -3.30
CA ILE A 242 14.11 39.44 -4.01
C ILE A 242 12.77 40.16 -4.15
N GLY A 243 11.65 39.41 -4.16
CA GLY A 243 10.32 39.98 -4.14
C GLY A 243 10.04 40.72 -2.83
N LYS A 244 10.89 40.58 -1.79
CA LYS A 244 10.64 40.97 -0.39
C LYS A 244 9.31 40.40 0.11
N LEU A 245 9.04 39.23 -0.41
CA LEU A 245 7.81 38.52 -0.30
C LEU A 245 8.13 37.33 0.61
N ALA A 246 7.25 37.03 1.58
CA ALA A 246 7.44 35.80 2.34
C ALA A 246 7.51 34.63 1.34
N ALA A 247 8.33 33.61 1.58
CA ALA A 247 8.37 32.41 0.71
C ALA A 247 6.95 31.87 0.41
N ALA A 248 6.01 32.13 1.32
CA ALA A 248 4.59 31.87 1.20
C ALA A 248 3.82 32.60 0.07
N THR A 249 4.34 33.62 -0.59
CA THR A 249 3.57 34.42 -1.57
C THR A 249 3.79 34.02 -3.02
N TRP A 250 4.80 33.20 -3.32
CA TRP A 250 4.92 32.50 -4.62
C TRP A 250 3.75 31.54 -4.84
N TYR A 251 3.16 31.09 -3.74
CA TYR A 251 1.93 30.29 -3.71
C TYR A 251 0.67 31.05 -4.11
N LEU A 252 0.75 32.36 -4.35
CA LEU A 252 -0.42 33.16 -4.74
C LEU A 252 -0.66 33.12 -6.26
N GLY A 253 0.25 32.51 -7.03
CA GLY A 253 0.12 32.31 -8.46
C GLY A 253 0.53 33.53 -9.31
N PRO A 254 0.60 33.36 -10.64
CA PRO A 254 1.07 34.39 -11.58
C PRO A 254 0.23 35.67 -11.52
N ALA A 255 -1.10 35.55 -11.41
CA ALA A 255 -2.00 36.71 -11.37
C ALA A 255 -1.71 37.64 -10.19
N VAL A 256 -1.49 37.10 -8.99
CA VAL A 256 -1.20 37.91 -7.79
C VAL A 256 0.19 38.51 -7.86
N TRP A 257 1.17 37.79 -8.43
CA TRP A 257 2.52 38.30 -8.64
C TRP A 257 2.52 39.58 -9.49
N GLY A 258 1.78 39.58 -10.59
CA GLY A 258 1.66 40.74 -11.48
C GLY A 258 1.15 42.02 -10.80
N THR A 259 0.40 41.88 -9.70
CA THR A 259 -0.15 43.01 -8.95
C THR A 259 0.74 43.50 -7.81
N THR A 260 1.72 42.68 -7.37
CA THR A 260 2.49 42.93 -6.14
C THR A 260 3.97 43.18 -6.39
N ALA A 261 4.54 42.60 -7.45
CA ALA A 261 5.95 42.77 -7.79
C ALA A 261 6.21 44.07 -8.57
N VAL A 262 7.41 44.64 -8.41
CA VAL A 262 7.83 45.90 -9.06
C VAL A 262 9.28 45.82 -9.52
N GLY A 263 9.60 46.54 -10.61
CA GLY A 263 10.96 46.58 -11.15
C GLY A 263 11.49 45.19 -11.54
N ALA A 264 12.74 44.89 -11.18
CA ALA A 264 13.41 43.63 -11.53
C ALA A 264 12.75 42.39 -10.94
N SER A 265 12.05 42.49 -9.78
CA SER A 265 11.36 41.33 -9.21
C SER A 265 10.18 40.88 -10.08
N LEU A 266 9.51 41.81 -10.79
CA LEU A 266 8.45 41.47 -11.73
C LEU A 266 8.98 40.63 -12.90
N SER A 267 10.09 41.06 -13.51
CA SER A 267 10.75 40.34 -14.62
C SER A 267 11.24 38.96 -14.18
N ILE A 268 11.98 38.87 -13.07
CA ILE A 268 12.51 37.60 -12.56
C ILE A 268 11.37 36.63 -12.20
N GLY A 269 10.34 37.11 -11.52
CA GLY A 269 9.20 36.26 -11.16
C GLY A 269 8.40 35.76 -12.36
N THR A 270 8.20 36.62 -13.37
CA THR A 270 7.53 36.21 -14.61
C THR A 270 8.34 35.15 -15.34
N ALA A 271 9.66 35.31 -15.44
CA ALA A 271 10.54 34.31 -16.05
C ALA A 271 10.50 32.96 -15.29
N MET A 272 10.45 33.00 -13.96
CA MET A 272 10.32 31.79 -13.14
C MET A 272 8.99 31.08 -13.38
N TYR A 273 7.87 31.80 -13.50
CA TYR A 273 6.59 31.18 -13.83
C TYR A 273 6.57 30.58 -15.25
N ILE A 274 7.29 31.16 -16.20
CA ILE A 274 7.48 30.59 -17.54
C ILE A 274 8.29 29.28 -17.44
N LEU A 275 9.38 29.26 -16.67
CA LEU A 275 10.18 28.04 -16.41
C LEU A 275 9.34 26.94 -15.75
N ILE A 276 8.50 27.28 -14.78
CA ILE A 276 7.55 26.34 -14.15
C ILE A 276 6.52 25.83 -15.16
N THR A 277 6.02 26.70 -16.05
CA THR A 277 5.08 26.31 -17.11
C THR A 277 5.65 25.22 -17.99
N GLU A 278 6.94 25.28 -18.33
CA GLU A 278 7.62 24.24 -19.14
C GLU A 278 7.70 22.88 -18.41
N VAL A 279 7.73 22.88 -17.08
CA VAL A 279 7.87 21.67 -16.26
C VAL A 279 6.54 20.95 -16.02
N ARG A 280 5.44 21.71 -15.84
CA ARG A 280 4.13 21.15 -15.42
C ARG A 280 3.61 20.00 -16.30
N PRO A 281 3.70 20.01 -17.64
CA PRO A 281 3.28 18.89 -18.47
C PRO A 281 4.02 17.58 -18.15
N ALA A 282 5.36 17.64 -17.99
CA ALA A 282 6.15 16.47 -17.63
C ALA A 282 5.79 15.94 -16.23
N TRP A 283 5.44 16.83 -15.30
CA TRP A 283 4.94 16.45 -13.98
C TRP A 283 3.61 15.68 -14.05
N ILE A 284 2.64 16.13 -14.86
CA ILE A 284 1.37 15.42 -15.07
C ILE A 284 1.62 14.00 -15.59
N ASN A 285 2.52 13.86 -16.57
CA ASN A 285 2.87 12.56 -17.13
C ASN A 285 3.53 11.64 -16.09
N PHE A 286 4.48 12.17 -15.31
CA PHE A 286 5.10 11.43 -14.22
C PHE A 286 4.05 10.92 -13.22
N LYS A 287 3.16 11.80 -12.78
CA LYS A 287 2.06 11.45 -11.87
C LYS A 287 1.15 10.36 -12.43
N SER A 288 0.72 10.52 -13.68
CA SER A 288 -0.11 9.54 -14.39
C SER A 288 0.55 8.16 -14.48
N ASN A 289 1.87 8.10 -14.61
CA ASN A 289 2.62 6.85 -14.65
C ASN A 289 2.78 6.22 -13.26
N LEU A 290 3.00 7.03 -12.23
CA LEU A 290 3.20 6.58 -10.85
C LEU A 290 1.91 6.04 -10.21
N THR A 291 0.76 6.70 -10.44
CA THR A 291 -0.52 6.35 -9.82
C THR A 291 -0.91 4.87 -10.02
N PRO A 292 -0.85 4.27 -11.23
CA PRO A 292 -1.15 2.85 -11.43
C PRO A 292 -0.29 1.89 -10.61
N PHE A 293 0.96 2.24 -10.30
CA PHE A 293 1.82 1.42 -9.43
C PHE A 293 1.37 1.49 -7.97
N LEU A 294 1.02 2.69 -7.50
CA LEU A 294 0.53 2.89 -6.13
C LEU A 294 -0.85 2.30 -5.90
N GLU A 295 -1.69 2.23 -6.94
CA GLU A 295 -3.05 1.69 -6.90
C GLU A 295 -3.11 0.18 -7.25
N ALA A 296 -1.98 -0.45 -7.57
CA ALA A 296 -1.96 -1.88 -7.89
C ALA A 296 -2.09 -2.73 -6.61
N ASN A 297 -3.06 -3.64 -6.59
CA ASN A 297 -3.16 -4.67 -5.56
C ASN A 297 -2.17 -5.79 -5.85
N TRP A 298 -1.03 -5.82 -5.16
CA TRP A 298 0.02 -6.82 -5.41
C TRP A 298 0.74 -7.35 -4.17
N ILE A 299 0.52 -6.77 -2.98
CA ILE A 299 1.12 -7.25 -1.73
C ILE A 299 0.17 -8.25 -1.07
N LEU A 300 0.65 -9.46 -0.78
CA LEU A 300 -0.15 -10.48 -0.12
C LEU A 300 -0.44 -10.06 1.33
N VAL A 301 -1.71 -10.10 1.75
CA VAL A 301 -2.12 -9.70 3.10
C VAL A 301 -1.76 -10.78 4.12
N GLU A 302 -1.10 -10.42 5.23
CA GLU A 302 -0.71 -11.35 6.30
C GLU A 302 -1.91 -12.04 6.99
N ALA A 303 -3.06 -11.36 7.05
CA ALA A 303 -4.32 -11.86 7.61
C ALA A 303 -4.93 -13.07 6.86
N THR A 304 -4.27 -13.54 5.79
CA THR A 304 -4.68 -14.71 4.99
C THR A 304 -4.99 -15.95 5.84
N PHE A 305 -4.37 -16.07 7.02
CA PHE A 305 -4.55 -17.19 7.94
C PHE A 305 -5.24 -16.85 9.27
N ASP A 306 -5.96 -15.73 9.36
CA ASP A 306 -6.56 -15.29 10.64
C ASP A 306 -7.64 -16.24 11.16
N VAL A 307 -8.44 -16.83 10.25
CA VAL A 307 -9.50 -17.77 10.59
C VAL A 307 -9.30 -19.05 9.79
N VAL A 308 -8.41 -19.92 10.24
CA VAL A 308 -8.17 -21.22 9.60
C VAL A 308 -8.93 -22.31 10.35
N THR A 309 -9.55 -23.22 9.61
CA THR A 309 -10.22 -24.39 10.19
C THR A 309 -9.22 -25.29 10.90
N ASP A 310 -9.50 -25.60 12.16
CA ASP A 310 -8.70 -26.43 13.05
C ASP A 310 -9.42 -27.72 13.52
N GLU A 311 -10.71 -27.86 13.25
CA GLU A 311 -11.49 -29.07 13.57
C GLU A 311 -11.86 -29.83 12.30
N PHE A 312 -11.53 -31.12 12.27
CA PHE A 312 -11.75 -32.00 11.11
C PHE A 312 -12.52 -33.26 11.51
N ASN A 313 -13.39 -33.72 10.62
CA ASN A 313 -13.98 -35.06 10.71
C ASN A 313 -13.18 -36.02 9.84
N SER A 314 -12.82 -37.19 10.40
CA SER A 314 -12.01 -38.17 9.70
C SER A 314 -12.63 -38.57 8.36
N GLU A 315 -11.79 -38.56 7.33
CA GLU A 315 -12.14 -38.86 5.93
C GLU A 315 -13.20 -37.92 5.30
N THR A 316 -13.46 -36.76 5.90
CA THR A 316 -14.35 -35.72 5.36
C THR A 316 -13.53 -34.58 4.76
N GLU A 317 -13.91 -34.11 3.57
CA GLU A 317 -13.30 -32.92 2.96
C GLU A 317 -13.81 -31.66 3.66
N THR A 318 -12.89 -30.84 4.16
CA THR A 318 -13.20 -29.64 4.94
C THR A 318 -12.45 -28.44 4.37
N ASN A 319 -13.14 -27.31 4.20
CA ASN A 319 -12.52 -26.08 3.74
C ASN A 319 -11.62 -25.53 4.85
N LEU A 320 -10.38 -25.17 4.52
CA LEU A 320 -9.39 -24.57 5.42
C LEU A 320 -9.72 -23.11 5.77
N ASN A 321 -10.68 -22.50 5.07
CA ASN A 321 -11.12 -21.11 5.25
C ASN A 321 -9.99 -20.08 5.05
N ILE A 322 -9.10 -20.35 4.09
CA ILE A 322 -8.01 -19.44 3.71
C ILE A 322 -8.59 -18.33 2.81
N ASP A 323 -8.48 -17.08 3.26
CA ASP A 323 -8.95 -15.88 2.55
C ASP A 323 -7.75 -15.05 2.08
N ALA A 324 -7.19 -15.41 0.92
CA ALA A 324 -6.07 -14.68 0.35
C ALA A 324 -6.56 -13.40 -0.34
N LYS A 325 -5.91 -12.28 0.01
CA LYS A 325 -6.13 -10.97 -0.60
C LYS A 325 -4.80 -10.37 -1.01
N PHE A 326 -4.84 -9.62 -2.11
CA PHE A 326 -3.78 -8.69 -2.46
C PHE A 326 -4.23 -7.27 -2.10
N ARG A 327 -3.31 -6.48 -1.57
CA ARG A 327 -3.51 -5.07 -1.26
C ARG A 327 -2.50 -4.18 -1.98
N THR A 328 -2.79 -2.89 -1.98
CA THR A 328 -1.87 -1.85 -2.41
C THR A 328 -0.65 -1.74 -1.49
N ILE A 329 0.41 -1.12 -2.02
CA ILE A 329 1.59 -0.74 -1.25
C ILE A 329 1.26 0.40 -0.27
N GLU A 330 1.87 0.33 0.91
CA GLU A 330 1.77 1.31 1.99
C GLU A 330 3.14 1.86 2.39
N GLU A 331 3.16 2.97 3.13
CA GLU A 331 4.38 3.61 3.63
C GLU A 331 5.20 2.72 4.58
N THR A 332 4.58 1.69 5.16
CA THR A 332 5.19 0.81 6.16
C THR A 332 5.78 -0.47 5.60
N ASP A 333 5.59 -0.78 4.31
CA ASP A 333 5.94 -2.05 3.65
C ASP A 333 7.44 -2.24 3.34
N ASN A 334 8.29 -1.95 4.33
CA ASN A 334 9.74 -1.99 4.18
C ASN A 334 10.33 -3.41 4.19
N ASP A 335 9.54 -4.43 4.50
CA ASP A 335 9.95 -5.82 4.66
C ASP A 335 9.54 -6.74 3.49
N ILE A 336 8.78 -6.22 2.51
CA ILE A 336 8.38 -6.98 1.31
C ILE A 336 9.59 -7.41 0.47
N SER A 337 10.51 -6.46 0.22
CA SER A 337 11.81 -6.65 -0.45
C SER A 337 12.72 -5.44 -0.21
N SER A 338 14.03 -5.60 -0.48
CA SER A 338 14.99 -4.48 -0.43
C SER A 338 14.65 -3.36 -1.40
N GLU A 339 14.16 -3.72 -2.58
CA GLU A 339 13.79 -2.84 -3.68
C GLU A 339 12.55 -2.01 -3.32
N THR A 340 11.54 -2.65 -2.72
CA THR A 340 10.34 -1.96 -2.21
C THR A 340 10.70 -1.01 -1.07
N SER A 341 11.57 -1.42 -0.15
CA SER A 341 12.06 -0.52 0.92
C SER A 341 12.82 0.69 0.37
N PHE A 342 13.64 0.49 -0.67
CA PHE A 342 14.34 1.58 -1.35
C PHE A 342 13.37 2.57 -1.98
N PHE A 343 12.35 2.07 -2.71
CA PHE A 343 11.28 2.90 -3.25
C PHE A 343 10.58 3.73 -2.17
N ILE A 344 10.08 3.10 -1.10
CA ILE A 344 9.35 3.78 0.00
C ILE A 344 10.24 4.86 0.63
N SER A 345 11.51 4.55 0.87
CA SER A 345 12.49 5.47 1.44
C SER A 345 12.75 6.68 0.53
N ALA A 346 12.90 6.46 -0.78
CA ALA A 346 13.06 7.54 -1.74
C ALA A 346 11.77 8.39 -1.83
N TYR A 347 10.61 7.73 -1.87
CA TYR A 347 9.29 8.37 -1.93
C TYR A 347 9.04 9.29 -0.76
N SER A 348 9.31 8.81 0.46
CA SER A 348 9.14 9.58 1.70
C SER A 348 10.01 10.84 1.72
N LYS A 349 11.28 10.74 1.27
CA LYS A 349 12.18 11.89 1.15
C LYS A 349 11.69 12.91 0.13
N LEU A 350 11.23 12.44 -1.03
CA LEU A 350 10.68 13.31 -2.07
C LEU A 350 9.43 14.01 -1.56
N SER A 351 8.47 13.26 -1.00
CA SER A 351 7.22 13.79 -0.44
C SER A 351 7.47 14.89 0.60
N SER A 352 8.39 14.65 1.54
CA SER A 352 8.77 15.65 2.54
C SER A 352 9.35 16.93 1.90
N SER A 353 10.12 16.80 0.82
CA SER A 353 10.74 17.93 0.12
C SER A 353 9.73 18.67 -0.78
N TRP A 354 8.75 17.95 -1.31
CA TRP A 354 7.76 18.44 -2.27
C TRP A 354 6.66 19.31 -1.65
N ASN A 355 6.46 19.25 -0.33
CA ASN A 355 5.45 20.06 0.36
C ASN A 355 5.56 21.56 0.05
N ASN A 356 6.76 22.06 -0.22
CA ASN A 356 6.99 23.46 -0.59
C ASN A 356 6.69 23.77 -2.07
N PHE A 357 6.49 22.75 -2.92
CA PHE A 357 6.25 22.86 -4.36
C PHE A 357 4.84 22.46 -4.76
N SER A 358 4.08 21.81 -3.87
CA SER A 358 2.75 21.26 -4.19
C SER A 358 1.78 22.29 -4.76
N LYS A 359 1.89 23.56 -4.35
CA LYS A 359 1.05 24.64 -4.87
C LYS A 359 1.47 25.16 -6.25
N LEU A 360 2.72 24.94 -6.66
CA LEU A 360 3.24 25.35 -7.97
C LEU A 360 3.07 24.24 -9.01
N LEU A 361 3.37 23.01 -8.61
CA LEU A 361 3.42 21.86 -9.51
C LEU A 361 2.24 20.89 -9.33
N GLY A 362 1.55 20.93 -8.19
CA GLY A 362 0.51 19.96 -7.83
C GLY A 362 0.99 18.99 -6.74
N GLU A 363 0.06 18.27 -6.13
CA GLU A 363 0.37 17.26 -5.10
C GLU A 363 0.97 15.99 -5.72
N ILE A 364 1.96 15.41 -5.02
CA ILE A 364 2.41 14.04 -5.28
C ILE A 364 1.26 13.09 -4.95
N PRO A 365 1.01 12.03 -5.75
CA PRO A 365 0.10 10.96 -5.36
C PRO A 365 0.32 10.48 -3.92
N SER A 366 -0.74 10.05 -3.26
CA SER A 366 -0.62 9.34 -1.98
C SER A 366 -0.73 7.84 -2.22
N PHE A 367 -0.29 7.07 -1.23
CA PHE A 367 -0.59 5.64 -1.19
C PHE A 367 -2.11 5.45 -1.13
N ALA A 368 -2.64 4.59 -2.00
CA ALA A 368 -4.04 4.22 -1.99
C ALA A 368 -4.24 3.04 -1.04
N LEU A 369 -5.42 2.94 -0.41
CA LEU A 369 -5.81 1.78 0.37
C LEU A 369 -6.87 1.00 -0.39
N SER A 370 -6.50 -0.13 -0.97
CA SER A 370 -7.43 -1.08 -1.56
C SER A 370 -6.96 -2.51 -1.35
N GLU A 371 -7.93 -3.42 -1.33
CA GLU A 371 -7.70 -4.86 -1.28
C GLU A 371 -8.59 -5.57 -2.29
N GLU A 372 -8.13 -6.69 -2.80
CA GLU A 372 -8.88 -7.55 -3.70
C GLU A 372 -8.64 -9.03 -3.37
N SER A 373 -9.73 -9.80 -3.28
CA SER A 373 -9.66 -11.25 -3.08
C SER A 373 -9.06 -11.94 -4.28
N VAL A 374 -8.14 -12.88 -4.04
CA VAL A 374 -7.53 -13.67 -5.09
C VAL A 374 -7.96 -15.14 -5.02
N ALA A 375 -8.25 -15.72 -6.18
CA ALA A 375 -8.55 -17.14 -6.27
C ALA A 375 -7.30 -17.99 -5.96
N ILE A 376 -7.43 -18.91 -5.00
CA ILE A 376 -6.38 -19.84 -4.59
C ILE A 376 -6.60 -21.19 -5.30
N GLY A 377 -5.60 -21.63 -6.07
CA GLY A 377 -5.59 -22.95 -6.68
C GLY A 377 -5.01 -24.02 -5.75
N THR A 378 -5.22 -25.30 -6.07
CA THR A 378 -4.68 -26.42 -5.29
C THR A 378 -3.16 -26.34 -5.13
N ASN A 379 -2.44 -25.94 -6.19
CA ASN A 379 -0.98 -25.87 -6.19
C ASN A 379 -0.42 -24.67 -5.43
N ASP A 380 -1.28 -23.71 -5.04
CA ASP A 380 -0.87 -22.55 -4.27
C ASP A 380 -0.71 -22.90 -2.79
N ILE A 381 -1.36 -23.97 -2.30
CA ILE A 381 -1.29 -24.40 -0.90
C ILE A 381 -0.44 -25.66 -0.77
N ILE A 382 0.40 -25.71 0.27
CA ILE A 382 1.13 -26.91 0.66
C ILE A 382 0.85 -27.18 2.14
N ILE A 383 0.32 -28.36 2.44
CA ILE A 383 0.21 -28.87 3.82
C ILE A 383 1.42 -29.75 4.12
N SER A 384 2.12 -29.46 5.22
CA SER A 384 3.32 -30.19 5.63
C SER A 384 3.46 -30.28 7.15
N ASN A 385 4.55 -30.91 7.62
CA ASN A 385 4.92 -30.97 9.04
C ASN A 385 3.80 -31.44 10.00
N ILE A 386 3.04 -32.45 9.58
CA ILE A 386 2.01 -33.07 10.42
C ILE A 386 2.68 -33.73 11.63
N SER A 387 2.41 -33.22 12.83
CA SER A 387 3.16 -33.55 14.04
C SER A 387 2.75 -34.89 14.69
N ASN A 388 1.56 -35.39 14.40
CA ASN A 388 1.05 -36.66 14.94
C ASN A 388 1.06 -37.75 13.87
N SER A 389 1.81 -38.83 14.11
CA SER A 389 1.92 -39.98 13.19
C SER A 389 0.63 -40.79 13.03
N ASN A 390 -0.36 -40.61 13.92
CA ASN A 390 -1.68 -41.22 13.80
C ASN A 390 -2.64 -40.40 12.91
N VAL A 391 -2.18 -39.29 12.32
CA VAL A 391 -2.95 -38.46 11.40
C VAL A 391 -2.32 -38.50 10.02
N GLU A 392 -3.12 -38.81 9.00
CA GLU A 392 -2.70 -38.85 7.60
C GLU A 392 -3.47 -37.80 6.78
N LEU A 393 -2.76 -37.02 5.96
CA LEU A 393 -3.39 -36.20 4.92
C LEU A 393 -3.74 -37.09 3.73
N VAL A 394 -5.04 -37.29 3.49
CA VAL A 394 -5.54 -38.17 2.43
C VAL A 394 -5.59 -37.44 1.09
N SER A 395 -6.05 -36.19 1.09
CA SER A 395 -6.15 -35.37 -0.12
C SER A 395 -6.21 -33.89 0.20
N GLN A 396 -5.83 -33.07 -0.79
CA GLN A 396 -5.96 -31.62 -0.79
C GLN A 396 -6.51 -31.17 -2.14
N ASN A 397 -7.61 -30.42 -2.13
CA ASN A 397 -8.26 -29.89 -3.34
C ASN A 397 -8.60 -28.42 -3.12
N GLY A 398 -7.97 -27.52 -3.88
CA GLY A 398 -8.12 -26.07 -3.70
C GLY A 398 -7.77 -25.68 -2.26
N THR A 399 -8.70 -24.98 -1.60
CA THR A 399 -8.60 -24.59 -0.20
C THR A 399 -9.16 -25.63 0.77
N SER A 400 -9.40 -26.87 0.33
CA SER A 400 -9.95 -27.94 1.19
C SER A 400 -8.93 -29.05 1.43
N ALA A 401 -8.98 -29.63 2.62
CA ALA A 401 -8.15 -30.75 3.03
C ALA A 401 -8.99 -31.88 3.62
N LYS A 402 -8.48 -33.11 3.51
CA LYS A 402 -9.07 -34.30 4.09
C LYS A 402 -8.03 -35.02 4.93
N PHE A 403 -8.24 -35.06 6.23
CA PHE A 403 -7.40 -35.79 7.18
C PHE A 403 -8.07 -37.10 7.61
N LYS A 404 -7.27 -38.07 8.02
CA LYS A 404 -7.70 -39.37 8.53
C LYS A 404 -7.03 -39.67 9.87
N SER A 405 -7.84 -40.08 10.85
CA SER A 405 -7.33 -40.72 12.07
C SER A 405 -7.04 -42.20 11.79
N LEU A 406 -5.78 -42.60 11.97
CA LEU A 406 -5.32 -43.99 11.78
C LEU A 406 -5.64 -44.88 12.98
N SER A 407 -5.78 -44.28 14.17
CA SER A 407 -6.11 -45.02 15.40
C SER A 407 -7.63 -45.28 15.54
N GLY A 408 -8.45 -44.55 14.78
CA GLY A 408 -9.91 -44.56 14.94
C GLY A 408 -10.40 -43.82 16.19
N ASN A 409 -9.55 -43.02 16.83
CA ASN A 409 -9.90 -42.12 17.94
C ASN A 409 -9.74 -40.65 17.53
N GLU A 410 -10.18 -39.74 18.39
CA GLU A 410 -9.84 -38.33 18.28
C GLU A 410 -8.33 -38.14 18.44
N GLU A 411 -7.73 -37.38 17.54
CA GLU A 411 -6.28 -37.11 17.54
C GLU A 411 -6.04 -35.60 17.51
N ASN A 412 -5.23 -35.11 18.45
CA ASN A 412 -4.68 -33.76 18.41
C ASN A 412 -3.41 -33.77 17.56
N PHE A 413 -3.25 -32.79 16.69
CA PHE A 413 -2.07 -32.65 15.85
C PHE A 413 -1.83 -31.18 15.50
N SER A 414 -0.70 -30.92 14.84
CA SER A 414 -0.42 -29.64 14.21
C SER A 414 0.10 -29.88 12.82
N PHE A 415 -0.07 -28.92 11.92
CA PHE A 415 0.46 -28.96 10.57
C PHE A 415 0.80 -27.56 10.09
N ASP A 416 1.73 -27.46 9.17
CA ASP A 416 2.07 -26.21 8.51
C ASP A 416 1.25 -26.07 7.24
N ILE A 417 0.64 -24.90 7.06
CA ILE A 417 0.04 -24.46 5.81
C ILE A 417 0.95 -23.41 5.20
N THR A 418 1.51 -23.71 4.04
CA THR A 418 2.27 -22.75 3.23
C THR A 418 1.42 -22.31 2.06
N LEU A 419 1.21 -21.00 1.91
CA LEU A 419 0.63 -20.39 0.72
C LEU A 419 1.75 -19.83 -0.17
N ASN A 420 1.80 -20.29 -1.41
CA ASN A 420 2.66 -19.79 -2.47
C ASN A 420 1.80 -19.14 -3.55
N LYS A 421 1.80 -17.81 -3.63
CA LYS A 421 0.96 -17.08 -4.59
C LYS A 421 1.70 -15.89 -5.18
N GLU A 422 1.79 -15.84 -6.51
CA GLU A 422 2.39 -14.73 -7.27
C GLU A 422 3.77 -14.27 -6.74
N GLY A 423 4.61 -15.24 -6.34
CA GLY A 423 5.96 -14.99 -5.82
C GLY A 423 6.04 -14.73 -4.31
N PHE A 424 4.90 -14.62 -3.63
CA PHE A 424 4.82 -14.56 -2.16
C PHE A 424 4.74 -15.97 -1.57
N THR A 425 5.43 -16.17 -0.44
CA THR A 425 5.42 -17.42 0.32
C THR A 425 5.20 -17.09 1.79
N GLU A 426 4.07 -17.51 2.33
CA GLU A 426 3.72 -17.35 3.73
C GLU A 426 3.44 -18.71 4.35
N THR A 427 3.89 -18.95 5.58
CA THR A 427 3.70 -20.23 6.27
C THR A 427 3.18 -20.01 7.68
N LYS A 428 2.12 -20.74 8.05
CA LYS A 428 1.58 -20.73 9.41
C LYS A 428 1.37 -22.15 9.92
N THR A 429 1.78 -22.39 11.16
CA THR A 429 1.48 -23.62 11.89
C THR A 429 0.09 -23.53 12.51
N ILE A 430 -0.75 -24.53 12.24
CA ILE A 430 -2.10 -24.66 12.77
C ILE A 430 -2.11 -25.83 13.75
N ASN A 431 -2.68 -25.60 14.93
CA ASN A 431 -3.01 -26.68 15.87
C ASN A 431 -4.43 -27.13 15.59
N ALA A 432 -4.66 -28.43 15.47
CA ALA A 432 -5.90 -28.99 14.97
C ALA A 432 -6.28 -30.30 15.66
N THR A 433 -7.54 -30.69 15.48
CA THR A 433 -8.10 -31.96 15.95
C THR A 433 -8.76 -32.70 14.79
N VAL A 434 -8.61 -34.03 14.75
CA VAL A 434 -9.38 -34.88 13.84
C VAL A 434 -10.21 -35.87 14.64
N SER A 435 -11.53 -35.70 14.56
CA SER A 435 -12.48 -36.59 15.21
C SER A 435 -12.65 -37.87 14.40
N ALA A 436 -12.71 -39.01 15.10
CA ALA A 436 -12.99 -40.29 14.47
C ALA A 436 -14.40 -40.28 13.86
N ASN A 437 -14.50 -40.70 12.60
CA ASN A 437 -15.79 -40.91 11.96
C ASN A 437 -16.38 -42.22 12.50
N LYS A 438 -17.03 -42.15 13.66
CA LYS A 438 -17.80 -43.26 14.22
C LYS A 438 -19.08 -43.40 13.40
N GLY A 439 -18.98 -43.96 12.20
CA GLY A 439 -20.15 -44.32 11.40
C GLY A 439 -21.07 -45.23 12.23
N PHE A 440 -22.35 -44.86 12.34
CA PHE A 440 -23.35 -45.70 12.99
C PHE A 440 -23.76 -46.82 12.02
N GLU A 441 -23.56 -48.08 12.41
CA GLU A 441 -23.85 -49.23 11.56
C GLU A 441 -25.29 -49.74 11.79
N PHE A 442 -26.21 -49.44 10.87
CA PHE A 442 -27.60 -49.90 10.92
C PHE A 442 -27.79 -51.37 10.54
N VAL A 443 -26.81 -52.00 9.88
CA VAL A 443 -26.93 -53.38 9.39
C VAL A 443 -27.04 -54.37 10.55
N GLY A 444 -28.07 -55.22 10.52
CA GLY A 444 -28.30 -56.26 11.53
C GLY A 444 -29.77 -56.36 11.95
N VAL A 445 -30.00 -57.25 12.92
CA VAL A 445 -31.31 -57.45 13.54
C VAL A 445 -31.45 -56.50 14.73
N TRP A 446 -32.53 -55.73 14.76
CA TRP A 446 -32.84 -54.78 15.82
C TRP A 446 -34.13 -55.17 16.53
N HIS A 447 -34.13 -55.08 17.85
CA HIS A 447 -35.32 -55.27 18.66
C HIS A 447 -35.91 -53.92 19.04
N MET A 448 -37.06 -53.59 18.46
CA MET A 448 -37.86 -52.44 18.87
C MET A 448 -38.71 -52.82 20.08
N LYS A 449 -38.46 -52.15 21.21
CA LYS A 449 -39.26 -52.22 22.43
C LYS A 449 -40.22 -51.03 22.51
N HIS A 450 -41.42 -51.33 22.98
CA HIS A 450 -42.47 -50.36 23.24
C HIS A 450 -42.62 -50.18 24.75
N TYR A 451 -42.61 -48.92 25.21
CA TYR A 451 -42.83 -48.56 26.61
C TYR A 451 -44.12 -47.78 26.76
N ASP A 452 -44.87 -48.09 27.82
CA ASP A 452 -46.13 -47.41 28.17
C ASP A 452 -45.88 -46.08 28.92
N ASP A 453 -44.63 -45.76 29.25
CA ASP A 453 -44.23 -44.51 29.91
C ASP A 453 -43.00 -43.85 29.25
N GLU A 454 -42.85 -42.54 29.45
CA GLU A 454 -41.71 -41.77 28.89
C GLU A 454 -40.38 -42.07 29.60
N THR A 455 -40.42 -42.60 30.83
CA THR A 455 -39.22 -42.85 31.63
C THR A 455 -38.51 -44.16 31.29
N ARG A 456 -39.17 -45.06 30.55
CA ARG A 456 -38.65 -46.38 30.14
C ARG A 456 -38.25 -47.27 31.33
N THR A 457 -38.87 -47.04 32.50
CA THR A 457 -38.48 -47.70 33.76
C THR A 457 -39.36 -48.89 34.12
N THR A 458 -40.51 -49.08 33.47
CA THR A 458 -41.43 -50.19 33.78
C THR A 458 -41.00 -51.47 33.05
N SER A 459 -41.00 -52.60 33.77
CA SER A 459 -40.55 -53.91 33.29
C SER A 459 -41.50 -54.62 32.32
N GLU A 460 -42.59 -53.96 31.89
CA GLU A 460 -43.59 -54.53 31.00
C GLU A 460 -43.37 -54.00 29.57
N THR A 461 -42.51 -54.68 28.80
CA THR A 461 -42.49 -54.53 27.34
C THR A 461 -43.76 -55.17 26.79
N THR A 462 -44.73 -54.36 26.38
CA THR A 462 -46.00 -54.84 25.82
C THR A 462 -45.84 -55.42 24.41
N GLN A 463 -44.77 -55.05 23.70
CA GLN A 463 -44.45 -55.59 22.37
C GLN A 463 -42.95 -55.48 22.07
N ILE A 464 -42.36 -56.58 21.56
CA ILE A 464 -41.05 -56.58 20.91
C ILE A 464 -41.29 -56.82 19.43
N SER A 465 -40.73 -55.96 18.56
CA SER A 465 -40.74 -56.17 17.12
C SER A 465 -39.30 -56.39 16.65
N GLU A 466 -39.10 -57.38 15.78
CA GLU A 466 -37.79 -57.66 15.18
C GLU A 466 -37.73 -56.95 13.81
N ILE A 467 -36.72 -56.10 13.65
CA ILE A 467 -36.47 -55.37 12.41
C ILE A 467 -35.13 -55.85 11.88
N ASP A 468 -35.16 -56.61 10.80
CA ASP A 468 -33.95 -57.04 10.10
C ASP A 468 -33.67 -56.06 8.96
N PHE A 469 -32.68 -55.19 9.15
CA PHE A 469 -32.16 -54.36 8.07
C PHE A 469 -31.25 -55.23 7.18
N GLN A 470 -31.86 -56.17 6.43
CA GLN A 470 -31.12 -57.07 5.56
C GLN A 470 -30.37 -56.29 4.49
N ASN A 471 -29.05 -56.56 4.40
CA ASN A 471 -28.21 -56.26 3.26
C ASN A 471 -28.55 -54.94 2.56
N ILE A 472 -28.48 -53.84 3.31
CA ILE A 472 -28.15 -52.56 2.67
C ILE A 472 -26.74 -52.78 2.15
N ARG A 473 -26.63 -53.12 0.86
CA ARG A 473 -25.33 -53.41 0.24
C ARG A 473 -24.54 -52.12 0.35
N GLU A 474 -23.44 -52.19 1.11
CA GLU A 474 -22.49 -51.14 1.45
C GLU A 474 -22.77 -50.41 2.78
N ASN A 475 -21.71 -50.21 3.55
CA ASN A 475 -21.68 -49.24 4.65
C ASN A 475 -22.30 -47.94 4.12
N VAL A 476 -23.50 -47.60 4.58
CA VAL A 476 -24.20 -46.41 4.07
C VAL A 476 -23.47 -45.18 4.61
N ASN A 477 -22.61 -44.61 3.78
CA ASN A 477 -22.24 -43.21 3.93
C ASN A 477 -23.54 -42.40 3.84
N ILE A 478 -23.82 -41.65 4.89
CA ILE A 478 -25.07 -40.94 5.09
C ILE A 478 -25.20 -39.85 4.01
N SER A 479 -25.88 -40.17 2.91
CA SER A 479 -26.36 -39.21 1.92
C SER A 479 -27.89 -39.20 1.93
N ALA A 480 -28.48 -38.01 1.86
CA ALA A 480 -29.90 -37.77 2.00
C ALA A 480 -30.76 -38.54 0.97
N GLY A 481 -31.87 -39.13 1.44
CA GLY A 481 -33.03 -39.39 0.59
C GLY A 481 -33.28 -40.84 0.14
N TYR A 482 -32.64 -41.85 0.73
CA TYR A 482 -33.00 -43.24 0.43
C TYR A 482 -34.31 -43.65 1.14
N SER A 483 -35.26 -44.18 0.36
CA SER A 483 -36.43 -44.88 0.88
C SER A 483 -36.46 -46.32 0.35
N ASP A 484 -36.29 -47.29 1.23
CA ASP A 484 -36.38 -48.72 0.90
C ASP A 484 -37.54 -49.38 1.66
N TYR A 485 -37.97 -50.54 1.17
CA TYR A 485 -38.94 -51.39 1.84
C TYR A 485 -38.21 -52.38 2.75
N VAL A 486 -38.51 -52.34 4.03
CA VAL A 486 -38.00 -53.33 5.00
C VAL A 486 -39.15 -54.25 5.40
N GLY A 487 -38.90 -55.56 5.34
CA GLY A 487 -39.83 -56.58 5.84
C GLY A 487 -39.69 -56.72 7.34
N LEU A 488 -40.77 -56.45 8.09
CA LEU A 488 -40.80 -56.61 9.54
C LEU A 488 -41.43 -57.96 9.90
N ILE A 489 -40.73 -58.79 10.67
CA ILE A 489 -41.29 -60.00 11.27
C ILE A 489 -41.71 -59.64 12.70
N THR A 490 -42.98 -59.27 12.86
CA THR A 490 -43.51 -58.93 14.18
C THR A 490 -43.85 -60.20 14.96
N LYS A 491 -42.98 -60.63 15.89
CA LYS A 491 -43.31 -61.67 16.87
C LYS A 491 -43.81 -61.03 18.16
N ARG A 492 -45.13 -61.03 18.41
CA ARG A 492 -45.70 -60.57 19.68
C ARG A 492 -45.43 -61.58 20.79
N TYR A 493 -44.66 -61.19 21.79
CA TYR A 493 -44.55 -61.92 23.05
C TYR A 493 -45.34 -61.16 24.13
N ASN A 494 -46.53 -61.67 24.48
CA ASN A 494 -47.24 -61.20 25.67
C ASN A 494 -46.69 -61.93 26.90
N ALA A 495 -46.25 -61.17 27.90
CA ALA A 495 -45.83 -61.70 29.18
C ALA A 495 -47.05 -62.16 30.00
N GLY A 496 -47.42 -63.43 29.85
CA GLY A 496 -48.39 -64.10 30.70
C GLY A 496 -49.58 -64.66 29.93
N TRP A 497 -49.70 -65.99 29.98
CA TRP A 497 -50.75 -66.84 29.41
C TRP A 497 -50.60 -67.20 27.93
N SER A 498 -50.39 -68.50 27.74
CA SER A 498 -50.25 -69.23 26.48
C SER A 498 -51.53 -69.23 25.66
N THR A 499 -51.45 -68.71 24.43
CA THR A 499 -52.06 -69.28 23.21
C THR A 499 -51.46 -68.55 22.01
N ILE A 500 -50.73 -69.29 21.16
CA ILE A 500 -50.46 -68.86 19.78
C ILE A 500 -51.77 -69.11 19.03
N GLU A 501 -52.58 -68.07 18.83
CA GLU A 501 -53.67 -68.10 17.87
C GLU A 501 -53.30 -67.24 16.66
N ASP A 502 -53.41 -67.87 15.49
CA ASP A 502 -53.18 -67.42 14.11
C ASP A 502 -51.74 -67.27 13.55
N PRO A 503 -51.29 -68.21 12.67
CA PRO A 503 -50.08 -68.07 11.86
C PRO A 503 -50.39 -67.40 10.51
N TYR A 504 -51.17 -66.32 10.51
CA TYR A 504 -51.22 -65.45 9.34
C TYR A 504 -50.00 -64.52 9.39
N GLU A 505 -48.95 -64.90 8.67
CA GLU A 505 -47.83 -64.03 8.28
C GLU A 505 -48.36 -62.85 7.43
N TYR A 506 -48.97 -61.86 8.09
CA TYR A 506 -49.06 -60.53 7.52
C TYR A 506 -47.72 -59.84 7.80
N GLY A 507 -46.78 -59.96 6.86
CA GLY A 507 -45.62 -59.07 6.86
C GLY A 507 -46.12 -57.64 6.80
N GLU A 508 -45.94 -56.88 7.88
CA GLU A 508 -46.15 -55.44 7.82
C GLU A 508 -44.98 -54.84 7.05
N PHE A 509 -45.28 -54.17 5.93
CA PHE A 509 -44.27 -53.45 5.18
C PHE A 509 -44.13 -52.04 5.75
N TRP A 510 -42.90 -51.63 6.01
CA TRP A 510 -42.59 -50.29 6.49
C TRP A 510 -41.72 -49.59 5.45
N LYS A 511 -42.02 -48.32 5.21
CA LYS A 511 -41.13 -47.41 4.48
C LYS A 511 -40.18 -46.80 5.49
N GLN A 512 -38.88 -46.96 5.24
CA GLN A 512 -37.86 -46.24 5.98
C GLN A 512 -37.43 -44.98 5.24
N SER A 513 -37.07 -43.94 5.97
CA SER A 513 -36.33 -42.80 5.44
C SER A 513 -35.36 -42.26 6.50
N TYR A 514 -34.19 -41.79 6.09
CA TYR A 514 -33.26 -41.10 6.97
C TYR A 514 -33.32 -39.59 6.75
N VAL A 515 -33.42 -38.83 7.84
CA VAL A 515 -33.53 -37.37 7.80
C VAL A 515 -32.26 -36.75 8.36
N ALA A 516 -31.34 -36.40 7.46
CA ALA A 516 -30.01 -35.88 7.79
C ALA A 516 -30.05 -34.61 8.67
N ASN A 517 -30.95 -33.66 8.38
CA ASN A 517 -31.05 -32.41 9.15
C ASN A 517 -31.62 -32.60 10.57
N GLY A 518 -32.19 -33.77 10.88
CA GLY A 518 -32.73 -34.08 12.20
C GLY A 518 -31.99 -35.21 12.93
N ASN A 519 -30.99 -35.81 12.29
CA ASN A 519 -30.25 -36.97 12.79
C ASN A 519 -31.14 -38.11 13.31
N TYR A 520 -32.18 -38.47 12.54
CA TYR A 520 -33.11 -39.56 12.90
C TYR A 520 -33.48 -40.46 11.72
N ILE A 521 -33.79 -41.72 12.05
CA ILE A 521 -34.48 -42.66 11.18
C ILE A 521 -35.98 -42.51 11.37
N SER A 522 -36.71 -42.40 10.26
CA SER A 522 -38.16 -42.45 10.21
C SER A 522 -38.62 -43.81 9.68
N LEU A 523 -39.54 -44.47 10.38
CA LEU A 523 -40.25 -45.66 9.92
C LEU A 523 -41.75 -45.34 9.81
N THR A 524 -42.31 -45.46 8.61
CA THR A 524 -43.74 -45.23 8.35
C THR A 524 -44.39 -46.53 7.86
N ASN A 525 -45.50 -46.94 8.49
CA ASN A 525 -46.21 -48.15 8.08
C ASN A 525 -46.92 -47.93 6.74
N THR A 526 -46.87 -48.89 5.81
CA THR A 526 -47.55 -48.74 4.51
C THR A 526 -49.08 -48.81 4.62
N TYR A 527 -49.62 -49.48 5.64
CA TYR A 527 -51.06 -49.58 5.91
C TYR A 527 -51.55 -48.45 6.81
N TRP A 528 -50.75 -48.01 7.79
CA TRP A 528 -51.06 -46.90 8.71
C TRP A 528 -50.20 -45.69 8.36
N THR A 529 -50.50 -45.05 7.23
CA THR A 529 -49.72 -43.91 6.70
C THR A 529 -49.74 -42.67 7.59
N ASN A 530 -50.60 -42.64 8.60
CA ASN A 530 -50.70 -41.58 9.60
C ASN A 530 -49.81 -41.81 10.83
N ILE A 531 -49.01 -42.89 10.88
CA ILE A 531 -48.10 -43.19 12.00
C ILE A 531 -46.65 -43.17 11.51
N GLU A 532 -45.85 -42.30 12.11
CA GLU A 532 -44.40 -42.19 11.90
C GLU A 532 -43.68 -42.56 13.21
N TYR A 533 -42.67 -43.42 13.14
CA TYR A 533 -41.74 -43.65 14.24
C TYR A 533 -40.41 -42.97 13.94
N ARG A 534 -39.95 -42.11 14.84
CA ARG A 534 -38.65 -41.45 14.71
C ARG A 534 -37.68 -42.05 15.71
N PHE A 535 -36.47 -42.34 15.28
CA PHE A 535 -35.41 -42.93 16.09
C PHE A 535 -34.14 -42.11 15.97
N TYR A 536 -33.65 -41.61 17.10
CA TYR A 536 -32.44 -40.83 17.25
C TYR A 536 -31.30 -41.71 17.74
N ILE A 537 -30.07 -41.41 17.29
CA ILE A 537 -28.87 -42.10 17.75
C ILE A 537 -28.59 -41.73 19.21
N ASP A 538 -28.42 -42.72 20.09
CA ASP A 538 -27.85 -42.48 21.41
C ASP A 538 -26.32 -42.34 21.27
N GLU A 539 -25.82 -41.11 21.34
CA GLU A 539 -24.39 -40.79 21.20
C GLU A 539 -23.51 -41.52 22.22
N ASN A 540 -24.06 -41.93 23.36
CA ASN A 540 -23.33 -42.67 24.40
C ASN A 540 -23.40 -44.18 24.21
N ASN A 541 -24.38 -44.68 23.45
CA ASN A 541 -24.61 -46.11 23.23
C ASN A 541 -24.94 -46.40 21.76
N PRO A 542 -23.94 -46.62 20.88
CA PRO A 542 -24.14 -46.78 19.43
C PRO A 542 -24.91 -48.05 19.04
N ASN A 543 -25.29 -48.91 19.99
CA ASN A 543 -26.16 -50.06 19.77
C ASN A 543 -27.63 -49.77 20.14
N ILE A 544 -27.96 -48.53 20.54
CA ILE A 544 -29.29 -48.13 21.00
C ILE A 544 -29.76 -46.93 20.16
N LEU A 545 -31.00 -47.02 19.70
CA LEU A 545 -31.73 -45.91 19.10
C LEU A 545 -32.91 -45.56 19.97
N ILE A 546 -33.05 -44.28 20.28
CA ILE A 546 -34.11 -43.76 21.12
C ILE A 546 -35.22 -43.22 20.24
N GLY A 547 -36.44 -43.75 20.39
CA GLY A 547 -37.53 -43.40 19.50
C GLY A 547 -38.80 -42.87 20.14
N GLU A 548 -39.59 -42.21 19.30
CA GLU A 548 -40.93 -41.71 19.60
C GLU A 548 -41.91 -42.06 18.47
N SER A 549 -43.20 -42.07 18.78
CA SER A 549 -44.28 -42.22 17.80
C SER A 549 -45.01 -40.90 17.59
N ILE A 550 -45.25 -40.57 16.31
CA ILE A 550 -45.94 -39.37 15.86
C ILE A 550 -47.17 -39.78 15.06
N GLY A 551 -48.32 -39.15 15.36
CA GLY A 551 -49.56 -39.32 14.59
C GLY A 551 -50.65 -40.20 15.23
N LEU A 552 -50.42 -40.74 16.43
CA LEU A 552 -51.49 -41.26 17.28
C LEU A 552 -52.13 -40.13 18.10
N SER A 553 -53.41 -40.28 18.46
CA SER A 553 -54.08 -39.43 19.47
C SER A 553 -53.44 -39.55 20.86
N ASN A 554 -52.45 -40.44 21.02
CA ASN A 554 -51.59 -40.56 22.18
C ASN A 554 -50.17 -40.11 21.79
N LYS A 555 -49.82 -38.86 22.11
CA LYS A 555 -48.42 -38.48 22.28
C LYS A 555 -47.83 -39.35 23.41
N GLY A 556 -46.67 -39.97 23.22
CA GLY A 556 -45.87 -40.43 24.36
C GLY A 556 -45.65 -41.93 24.56
N LEU A 557 -45.79 -42.79 23.54
CA LEU A 557 -45.16 -44.11 23.64
C LEU A 557 -43.66 -43.96 23.36
N ALA A 558 -42.84 -44.05 24.40
CA ALA A 558 -41.40 -44.10 24.25
C ALA A 558 -41.00 -45.43 23.62
N LYS A 559 -40.04 -45.38 22.70
CA LYS A 559 -39.52 -46.56 22.01
C LYS A 559 -38.01 -46.62 22.15
N GLU A 560 -37.51 -47.83 22.05
CA GLU A 560 -36.07 -48.10 22.03
C GLU A 560 -35.83 -49.18 20.99
N MET A 561 -34.87 -49.00 20.08
CA MET A 561 -34.35 -50.09 19.26
C MET A 561 -32.96 -50.46 19.75
N VAL A 562 -32.75 -51.75 20.01
CA VAL A 562 -31.45 -52.26 20.44
C VAL A 562 -30.94 -53.23 19.38
N LYS A 563 -29.71 -53.01 18.91
CA LYS A 563 -29.02 -53.90 17.96
C LYS A 563 -28.69 -55.21 18.67
N GLN A 564 -28.99 -56.34 18.02
CA GLN A 564 -28.69 -57.69 18.53
C GLN A 564 -27.20 -58.03 18.42
#